data_AF-A0A812X0K5-F1
#
_entry.id   AF-A0A812X0K5-F1
#
_cell.length_a   1.000
_cell.length_b   1.000
_cell.length_c   1.000
_cell.angle_alpha   90.00
_cell.angle_beta   90.00
_cell.angle_gamma   90.00
#
_symmetry.space_group_name_H-M   'P 1'
#
loop_
_entity.id
_entity.type
_entity.pdbx_description
1 polymer ?
#
loop_
_entity_poly.entity_id
_entity_poly.type
_entity_poly.pdbx_seq_one_letter_code
_entity_poly.pdbx_strand_id
1 'polypeptide(L)' 'ETASISRIYGFYDECKRRYNVKLWKRLTQTMNCMPICALIRSRIFCVASGLSPELLTL' A
#
# COMPACT_ATOMS: atom_id res chain seq x y z
N GLU A 1 -0.96 0.84 -0.81
CA GLU A 1 -0.85 2.27 -1.16
C GLU A 1 -0.61 2.39 -2.67
N THR A 2 -1.30 3.28 -3.40
CA THR A 2 -1.20 3.37 -4.87
C THR A 2 -0.39 4.56 -5.36
N ALA A 3 0.26 4.41 -6.52
CA ALA A 3 1.04 5.46 -7.17
C ALA A 3 0.26 6.77 -7.34
N SER A 4 -1.01 6.67 -7.74
CA SER A 4 -1.91 7.80 -7.97
C SER A 4 -2.16 8.60 -6.68
N ILE A 5 -2.46 7.91 -5.57
CA ILE A 5 -2.67 8.53 -4.25
C ILE A 5 -1.38 9.18 -3.78
N SER A 6 -0.26 8.46 -3.84
CA SER A 6 1.05 8.99 -3.41
C SER A 6 1.50 10.24 -4.18
N ARG A 7 1.01 10.42 -5.42
CA ARG A 7 1.27 11.60 -6.24
C ARG A 7 0.38 12.79 -5.90
N ILE A 8 -0.88 12.54 -5.55
CA ILE A 8 -1.86 13.58 -5.22
C ILE A 8 -1.61 14.14 -3.80
N TYR A 9 -1.26 13.27 -2.85
CA TYR A 9 -1.10 13.64 -1.44
C TYR A 9 0.34 14.02 -1.05
N GLY A 10 1.19 14.35 -2.03
CA GLY A 10 2.50 14.98 -1.79
C GLY A 10 3.67 14.05 -1.49
N PHE A 11 3.49 12.73 -1.39
CA PHE A 11 4.61 11.80 -1.20
C PHE A 11 5.58 11.79 -2.40
N TYR A 12 5.05 11.93 -3.61
CA TYR A 12 5.85 12.13 -4.83
C TYR A 12 6.72 13.39 -4.73
N ASP A 13 6.13 14.52 -4.37
CA ASP A 13 6.83 15.80 -4.29
C ASP A 13 7.86 15.79 -3.17
N GLU A 14 7.56 15.15 -2.04
CA GLU A 14 8.51 14.98 -0.94
C GLU A 14 9.71 14.11 -1.35
N CYS A 15 9.48 12.99 -2.03
CA CYS A 15 10.55 12.15 -2.58
C CYS A 15 11.39 12.91 -3.62
N LYS A 16 10.75 13.71 -4.48
CA LYS A 16 11.45 14.55 -5.47
C LYS A 16 12.29 15.64 -4.80
N ARG A 17 11.79 16.26 -3.73
CA ARG A 17 12.46 17.36 -3.01
C ARG A 17 13.61 16.89 -2.12
N ARG A 18 13.42 15.82 -1.37
CA ARG A 18 14.42 15.32 -0.40
C ARG A 18 15.39 14.28 -0.99
N TYR A 19 14.98 13.58 -2.05
CA TYR A 19 15.73 12.46 -2.60
C TYR A 19 15.74 12.53 -4.13
N ASN A 20 15.08 11.58 -4.80
CA ASN A 20 14.94 11.54 -6.25
C ASN A 20 13.66 10.79 -6.68
N VAL A 21 13.23 11.04 -7.91
CA VAL A 21 12.03 10.41 -8.48
C VAL A 21 12.20 8.89 -8.67
N LYS A 22 13.44 8.39 -8.84
CA LYS A 22 13.69 6.94 -8.96
C LYS A 22 13.38 6.20 -7.64
N LEU A 23 13.62 6.83 -6.49
CA LEU A 23 13.29 6.29 -5.17
C LEU A 23 11.78 6.15 -5.01
N TRP A 24 11.00 7.16 -5.37
CA TRP A 24 9.54 7.09 -5.35
C TRP A 24 9.02 5.92 -6.19
N LYS A 25 9.58 5.72 -7.40
CA LYS A 25 9.21 4.58 -8.27
C LYS A 25 9.51 3.23 -7.60
N ARG A 26 10.68 3.09 -6.97
CA ARG A 26 11.07 1.86 -6.26
C ARG A 26 10.16 1.61 -5.05
N LEU A 27 9.86 2.63 -4.26
CA LEU A 27 8.95 2.50 -3.11
C LEU A 27 7.54 2.09 -3.56
N THR A 28 7.04 2.70 -4.64
CA THR A 28 5.77 2.28 -5.26
C THR A 28 5.80 0.81 -5.68
N GLN A 29 6.89 0.34 -6.29
CA GLN A 29 7.06 -1.06 -6.66
C GLN A 29 7.08 -1.98 -5.43
N THR A 30 7.77 -1.58 -4.34
CA THR A 30 7.77 -2.35 -3.09
C THR A 30 6.38 -2.42 -2.47
N MET A 31 5.60 -1.34 -2.49
CA MET A 31 4.23 -1.34 -1.98
C MET A 31 3.30 -2.28 -2.76
N ASN A 32 3.57 -2.52 -4.05
CA ASN A 32 2.81 -3.51 -4.84
C ASN A 32 3.07 -4.95 -4.39
N CYS A 33 4.18 -5.22 -3.72
CA CYS A 33 4.52 -6.54 -3.18
C CYS A 33 4.06 -6.72 -1.72
N MET A 34 3.47 -5.70 -1.10
CA MET A 34 3.03 -5.78 0.28
C MET A 34 1.78 -6.65 0.40
N PRO A 35 1.70 -7.55 1.41
CA PRO A 35 0.49 -8.33 1.65
C PRO A 35 -0.69 -7.41 1.95
N ILE A 36 -1.86 -7.74 1.36
CA ILE A 36 -3.09 -6.95 1.48
C ILE A 36 -3.82 -7.26 2.80
N CYS A 37 -3.60 -8.46 3.35
CA CYS A 37 -4.18 -8.90 4.62
C CYS A 37 -3.26 -9.91 5.33
N ALA A 38 -3.53 -10.16 6.60
CA ALA A 38 -2.87 -11.18 7.41
C ALA A 38 -3.87 -11.92 8.29
N LEU A 39 -3.71 -13.23 8.43
CA LEU A 39 -4.49 -14.06 9.35
C LEU A 39 -3.61 -14.50 10.52
N ILE A 40 -3.86 -13.93 11.71
CA ILE A 40 -3.08 -14.21 12.91
C ILE A 40 -3.70 -15.37 13.66
N ARG A 41 -2.91 -16.42 13.88
CA ARG A 41 -3.30 -17.64 14.62
C ARG A 41 -4.62 -18.26 14.13
N SER A 42 -4.92 -18.13 12.84
CA SER A 42 -6.18 -18.59 12.23
C SER A 42 -7.45 -18.06 12.91
N ARG A 43 -7.36 -16.90 13.57
CA ARG A 43 -8.44 -16.33 14.38
C ARG A 43 -8.70 -14.87 14.10
N ILE A 44 -7.65 -14.09 13.84
CA ILE A 44 -7.77 -12.63 13.67
C ILE A 44 -7.39 -12.28 12.23
N PHE A 45 -8.36 -11.80 11.47
CA PHE A 45 -8.14 -11.28 10.13
C PHE A 45 -7.83 -9.78 10.19
N CYS A 46 -6.64 -9.41 9.76
CA CYS A 46 -6.15 -8.02 9.72
C CYS A 46 -6.09 -7.54 8.27
N VAL A 47 -6.73 -6.42 7.99
CA VAL A 47 -6.82 -5.82 6.66
C VAL A 47 -6.82 -4.31 6.80
N ALA A 48 -6.03 -3.62 5.97
CA ALA A 48 -5.89 -2.16 6.04
C ALA A 48 -7.17 -1.40 5.61
N SER A 49 -8.00 -2.01 4.75
CA SER A 49 -9.10 -1.32 4.04
C SER A 49 -10.50 -1.83 4.40
N GLY A 50 -10.65 -2.67 5.44
CA GLY A 50 -11.92 -3.31 5.80
C GLY A 50 -12.32 -4.51 4.90
N LEU A 51 -13.52 -5.04 5.12
CA LEU A 51 -14.05 -6.20 4.40
C LEU A 51 -14.81 -5.77 3.14
N SER A 52 -14.52 -6.43 2.00
CA SER A 52 -15.35 -6.29 0.80
C SER A 52 -16.63 -7.13 0.94
N PRO A 53 -17.80 -6.64 0.49
CA PRO A 53 -19.02 -7.46 0.38
C PRO A 53 -18.84 -8.70 -0.52
N GLU A 54 -17.85 -8.67 -1.42
CA GLU A 54 -17.51 -9.77 -2.33
C GLU A 54 -16.56 -10.80 -1.69
N LEU A 55 -16.00 -10.50 -0.51
CA LEU A 55 -15.14 -11.42 0.23
C LEU A 55 -16.01 -12.40 1.03
N LEU A 56 -16.39 -13.51 0.39
CA LEU A 56 -17.29 -14.51 0.98
C LEU A 56 -16.57 -15.51 1.90
N THR A 57 -15.28 -15.77 1.67
CA THR A 57 -14.46 -16.74 2.43
C THR A 57 -13.01 -16.29 2.54
N LEU A 58 -12.31 -16.75 3.59
CA LEU A 58 -10.86 -16.58 3.81
C LEU A 58 -10.05 -17.76 3.26
#